data_AF-A0ABD3J096-F1
#
_entry.id   AF-A0ABD3J096-F1
#
_cell.length_a   1.000
_cell.length_b   1.000
_cell.length_c   1.000
_cell.angle_alpha   90.00
_cell.angle_beta   90.00
_cell.angle_gamma   90.00
#
_symmetry.space_group_name_H-M   'P 1'
#
loop_
_entity.id
_entity.type
_entity.pdbx_description
1 polymer ?
#
loop_
_entity_poly.entity_id
_entity_poly.type
_entity_poly.pdbx_seq_one_letter_code
_entity_poly.pdbx_strand_id
1 'polypeptide(L)'
;MKPTSLLLLFLAIAVPASLTLAGDVPNKIHPLRPQVGSGGHHIPGVSCQSWRLAVETDNIKDWDVVPMVCENYVGNYMLGHQYRKDCNAAGWAAYDYAKGLTLKKDGKDVWIFDIDETALSNLPYYARPDNAFGAKEYNETTFKEWELEGKAPAVPAILYLYKRLLKLGFKIVFISGKSESLRSITVYNMKKVGYHTWEKLILKQTSESGTTAMVYKSKKRKELEEAGYRILGNMGDQWSDLMGSHVGNRTFKVPNPMFYIA
;
A
#
# COMPACT_ATOMS: atom_id res chain seq x y z
N MET A 1 -44.86 39.52 63.04
CA MET A 1 -46.12 39.46 62.29
C MET A 1 -45.89 38.62 61.03
N LYS A 2 -46.72 37.59 60.85
CA LYS A 2 -46.93 36.61 59.76
C LYS A 2 -45.90 36.51 58.60
N PRO A 3 -45.40 35.30 58.27
CA PRO A 3 -44.80 35.06 56.96
C PRO A 3 -45.92 34.84 55.93
N THR A 4 -46.00 35.73 54.94
CA THR A 4 -46.83 35.54 53.75
C THR A 4 -46.11 34.61 52.77
N SER A 5 -46.71 33.44 52.57
CA SER A 5 -46.34 32.47 51.55
C SER A 5 -46.50 33.08 50.15
N LEU A 6 -45.41 33.20 49.39
CA LEU A 6 -45.45 33.65 48.00
C LEU A 6 -45.44 32.41 47.10
N LEU A 7 -46.61 32.11 46.54
CA LEU A 7 -46.85 31.04 45.58
C LEU A 7 -46.19 31.43 44.24
N LEU A 8 -45.07 30.79 43.89
CA LEU A 8 -44.42 30.96 42.58
C LEU A 8 -45.13 30.07 41.54
N LEU A 9 -45.96 30.67 40.70
CA LEU A 9 -46.45 30.03 39.47
C LEU A 9 -45.28 29.89 38.48
N PHE A 10 -44.90 28.65 38.17
CA PHE A 10 -44.03 28.36 37.03
C PHE A 10 -44.84 28.44 35.73
N LEU A 11 -44.65 29.52 34.97
CA LEU A 11 -45.12 29.62 33.60
C LEU A 11 -44.16 28.81 32.71
N ALA A 12 -44.58 27.62 32.26
CA ALA A 12 -43.82 26.84 31.29
C ALA A 12 -43.92 27.52 29.91
N ILE A 13 -42.87 28.26 29.53
CA ILE A 13 -42.74 28.79 28.17
C ILE A 13 -42.31 27.63 27.27
N ALA A 14 -43.24 27.10 26.47
CA ALA A 14 -42.92 26.16 25.41
C ALA A 14 -42.15 26.90 24.31
N VAL A 15 -40.84 26.69 24.24
CA VAL A 15 -40.01 27.14 23.12
C VAL A 15 -40.25 26.17 21.95
N PRO A 16 -40.72 26.62 20.78
CA PRO A 16 -40.78 25.76 19.63
C PRO A 16 -39.34 25.45 19.17
N ALA A 17 -38.94 24.20 19.32
CA ALA A 17 -37.74 23.68 18.69
C ALA A 17 -37.91 23.81 17.18
N SER A 18 -37.28 24.83 16.61
CA SER A 18 -37.14 24.95 15.17
C SER A 18 -36.18 23.84 14.75
N LEU A 19 -36.74 22.71 14.28
CA LEU A 19 -35.97 21.74 13.52
C LEU A 19 -35.47 22.45 12.27
N THR A 20 -34.24 22.96 12.31
CA THR A 20 -33.48 23.18 11.10
C THR A 20 -33.24 21.79 10.51
N LEU A 21 -34.12 21.38 9.61
CA LEU A 21 -33.76 20.44 8.56
C LEU A 21 -32.52 21.03 7.91
N ALA A 22 -31.36 20.48 8.26
CA ALA A 22 -30.16 20.65 7.46
C ALA A 22 -30.56 20.17 6.07
N GLY A 23 -30.81 21.12 5.18
CA GLY A 23 -31.09 20.81 3.79
C GLY A 23 -29.94 19.95 3.29
N ASP A 24 -30.26 18.71 2.93
CA ASP A 24 -29.43 17.86 2.10
C ASP A 24 -28.89 18.74 0.98
N VAL A 25 -27.57 18.90 0.90
CA VAL A 25 -26.96 19.40 -0.32
C VAL A 25 -27.06 18.24 -1.30
N PRO A 26 -27.96 18.27 -2.32
CA PRO A 26 -28.04 17.20 -3.28
C PRO A 26 -26.98 17.50 -4.34
N ASN A 27 -25.70 17.44 -3.96
CA ASN A 27 -24.63 17.33 -4.94
C ASN A 27 -24.58 15.87 -5.40
N LYS A 28 -25.66 15.42 -6.05
CA LYS A 28 -25.59 14.32 -7.01
C LYS A 28 -24.78 14.85 -8.18
N ILE A 29 -23.46 14.81 -8.04
CA ILE A 29 -22.57 14.82 -9.20
C ILE A 29 -22.89 13.51 -9.90
N HIS A 30 -23.77 13.58 -10.89
CA HIS A 30 -24.03 12.50 -11.82
C HIS A 30 -22.68 12.00 -12.33
N PRO A 31 -22.38 10.69 -12.26
CA PRO A 31 -21.25 10.14 -12.98
C PRO A 31 -21.45 10.49 -14.45
N LEU A 32 -20.62 11.37 -15.01
CA LEU A 32 -20.75 11.86 -16.39
C LEU A 32 -20.44 10.79 -17.45
N ARG A 33 -20.46 9.49 -17.11
CA ARG A 33 -20.39 8.39 -18.07
C ARG A 33 -21.22 7.17 -17.63
N PRO A 34 -22.11 6.64 -18.48
CA PRO A 34 -22.74 5.34 -18.29
C PRO A 34 -21.70 4.21 -18.20
N GLN A 35 -21.91 3.26 -17.29
CA GLN A 35 -21.10 2.06 -17.11
C GLN A 35 -21.35 1.01 -18.20
N VAL A 36 -21.02 1.31 -19.46
CA VAL A 36 -20.88 0.25 -20.46
C VAL A 36 -19.81 0.65 -21.48
N GLY A 37 -18.61 0.11 -21.29
CA GLY A 37 -17.55 0.03 -22.29
C GLY A 37 -17.18 -1.43 -22.45
N SER A 38 -17.09 -1.88 -23.71
CA SER A 38 -16.75 -3.27 -24.06
C SER A 38 -15.27 -3.54 -23.76
N GLY A 39 -14.98 -4.59 -22.98
CA GLY A 39 -13.63 -5.15 -22.81
C GLY A 39 -13.18 -5.32 -21.35
N GLY A 40 -13.05 -6.58 -20.91
CA GLY A 40 -12.47 -7.00 -19.63
C GLY A 40 -13.50 -7.45 -18.59
N HIS A 41 -13.23 -8.54 -17.85
CA HIS A 41 -14.11 -9.18 -16.86
C HIS A 41 -14.59 -8.23 -15.74
N HIS A 42 -15.64 -7.48 -16.03
CA HIS A 42 -16.39 -6.72 -15.04
C HIS A 42 -17.23 -7.68 -14.21
N ILE A 43 -17.10 -7.66 -12.88
CA ILE A 43 -18.06 -8.32 -11.99
C ILE A 43 -19.33 -7.45 -11.98
N PRO A 44 -20.46 -7.90 -12.57
CA PRO A 44 -21.67 -7.09 -12.66
C PRO A 44 -22.11 -6.57 -11.28
N GLY A 45 -22.29 -5.25 -11.15
CA GLY A 45 -22.76 -4.60 -9.92
C GLY A 45 -21.68 -4.13 -8.93
N VAL A 46 -20.38 -4.32 -9.21
CA VAL A 46 -19.29 -3.85 -8.34
C VAL A 46 -18.75 -2.49 -8.80
N SER A 47 -18.82 -1.46 -7.95
CA SER A 47 -18.23 -0.15 -8.24
C SER A 47 -16.69 -0.21 -8.27
N CYS A 48 -16.00 0.70 -8.97
CA CYS A 48 -14.52 0.74 -8.98
C CYS A 48 -13.90 0.91 -7.58
N GLN A 49 -14.61 1.61 -6.67
CA GLN A 49 -14.20 1.71 -5.28
C GLN A 49 -14.34 0.38 -4.54
N SER A 50 -15.45 -0.33 -4.74
CA SER A 50 -15.68 -1.65 -4.17
C SER A 50 -14.71 -2.68 -4.74
N TRP A 51 -14.43 -2.63 -6.04
CA TRP A 51 -13.43 -3.46 -6.71
C TRP A 51 -12.04 -3.22 -6.11
N ARG A 52 -11.61 -1.95 -5.97
CA ARG A 52 -10.34 -1.61 -5.31
C ARG A 52 -10.28 -2.20 -3.90
N LEU A 53 -11.32 -2.01 -3.09
CA LEU A 53 -11.34 -2.59 -1.75
C LEU A 53 -11.20 -4.11 -1.81
N ALA A 54 -11.93 -4.76 -2.70
CA ALA A 54 -11.93 -6.22 -2.82
C ALA A 54 -10.59 -6.80 -3.28
N VAL A 55 -9.84 -6.13 -4.17
CA VAL A 55 -8.47 -6.55 -4.50
C VAL A 55 -7.50 -6.30 -3.35
N GLU A 56 -7.63 -5.18 -2.63
CA GLU A 56 -6.77 -4.87 -1.48
C GLU A 56 -6.99 -5.83 -0.31
N THR A 57 -8.20 -6.32 -0.12
CA THR A 57 -8.56 -7.28 0.94
C THR A 57 -8.48 -8.74 0.48
N ASP A 58 -7.86 -9.03 -0.67
CA ASP A 58 -7.66 -10.40 -1.16
C ASP A 58 -8.98 -11.17 -1.44
N ASN A 59 -10.08 -10.45 -1.70
CA ASN A 59 -11.37 -11.06 -2.07
C ASN A 59 -11.48 -11.30 -3.58
N ILE A 60 -10.88 -10.41 -4.38
CA ILE A 60 -10.69 -10.59 -5.82
C ILE A 60 -9.21 -10.85 -6.04
N LYS A 61 -8.90 -12.04 -6.56
CA LYS A 61 -7.54 -12.54 -6.80
C LYS A 61 -7.34 -12.82 -8.28
N ASP A 62 -6.08 -13.02 -8.66
CA ASP A 62 -5.67 -13.53 -9.96
C ASP A 62 -6.30 -12.75 -11.13
N TRP A 63 -6.35 -11.43 -11.00
CA TRP A 63 -6.86 -10.52 -12.03
C TRP A 63 -5.71 -10.03 -12.92
N ASP A 64 -5.96 -9.96 -14.22
CA ASP A 64 -4.90 -9.66 -15.21
C ASP A 64 -4.62 -8.17 -15.36
N VAL A 65 -5.68 -7.36 -15.48
CA VAL A 65 -5.63 -5.92 -15.68
C VAL A 65 -6.72 -5.21 -14.88
N VAL A 66 -6.49 -3.94 -14.57
CA VAL A 66 -7.52 -3.06 -14.03
C VAL A 66 -8.69 -3.02 -15.03
N PRO A 67 -9.96 -3.20 -14.61
CA PRO A 67 -11.09 -3.07 -15.53
C PRO A 67 -11.03 -1.73 -16.23
N MET A 68 -11.17 -1.71 -17.57
CA MET A 68 -10.95 -0.48 -18.34
C MET A 68 -11.84 0.69 -17.88
N VAL A 69 -13.07 0.37 -17.46
CA VAL A 69 -14.02 1.33 -16.88
C VAL A 69 -13.53 1.99 -15.58
N CYS A 70 -12.55 1.39 -14.90
CA CYS A 70 -11.95 1.85 -13.65
C CYS A 70 -10.60 2.55 -13.79
N GLU A 71 -10.04 2.68 -15.00
CA GLU A 71 -8.77 3.40 -15.24
C GLU A 71 -8.77 4.78 -14.57
N ASN A 72 -9.76 5.62 -14.88
CA ASN A 72 -9.84 6.97 -14.32
C ASN A 72 -9.97 6.97 -12.79
N TYR A 73 -10.71 5.99 -12.24
CA TYR A 73 -10.84 5.85 -10.80
C TYR A 73 -9.49 5.50 -10.16
N VAL A 74 -8.76 4.52 -10.70
CA VAL A 74 -7.45 4.10 -10.22
C VAL A 74 -6.42 5.22 -10.37
N GLY A 75 -6.39 5.90 -11.52
CA GLY A 75 -5.52 7.06 -11.73
C GLY A 75 -5.78 8.19 -10.73
N ASN A 76 -7.05 8.54 -10.50
CA ASN A 76 -7.43 9.54 -9.49
C ASN A 76 -7.03 9.11 -8.07
N TYR A 77 -7.17 7.83 -7.73
CA TYR A 77 -6.73 7.30 -6.44
C TYR A 77 -5.21 7.42 -6.26
N MET A 78 -4.44 6.91 -7.24
CA MET A 78 -2.98 6.82 -7.18
C MET A 78 -2.30 8.19 -7.22
N LEU A 79 -2.80 9.13 -8.02
CA LEU A 79 -2.28 10.49 -8.09
C LEU A 79 -2.78 11.37 -6.93
N GLY A 80 -3.93 11.01 -6.36
CA GLY A 80 -4.64 11.79 -5.35
C GLY A 80 -4.10 11.67 -3.93
N HIS A 81 -4.77 12.37 -3.02
CA HIS A 81 -4.41 12.37 -1.60
C HIS A 81 -4.76 11.06 -0.89
N GLN A 82 -5.73 10.30 -1.39
CA GLN A 82 -6.19 9.09 -0.70
C GLN A 82 -5.13 8.00 -0.67
N TYR A 83 -4.46 7.70 -1.79
CA TYR A 83 -3.33 6.76 -1.81
C TYR A 83 -2.25 7.15 -0.77
N ARG A 84 -1.90 8.43 -0.69
CA ARG A 84 -0.93 8.92 0.30
C ARG A 84 -1.42 8.73 1.74
N LYS A 85 -2.70 8.95 2.02
CA LYS A 85 -3.30 8.72 3.36
C LYS A 85 -3.28 7.23 3.72
N ASP A 86 -3.62 6.37 2.77
CA ASP A 86 -3.64 4.92 2.96
C ASP A 86 -2.21 4.38 3.22
N CYS A 87 -1.21 4.81 2.43
CA CYS A 87 0.21 4.47 2.68
C CYS A 87 0.69 5.00 4.04
N ASN A 88 0.29 6.21 4.44
CA ASN A 88 0.61 6.74 5.75
C ASN A 88 -0.02 5.90 6.87
N ALA A 89 -1.28 5.47 6.72
CA ALA A 89 -1.94 4.63 7.72
C ALA A 89 -1.19 3.31 7.92
N ALA A 90 -0.80 2.63 6.83
CA ALA A 90 0.02 1.42 6.89
C ALA A 90 1.40 1.67 7.54
N GLY A 91 2.09 2.73 7.13
CA GLY A 91 3.40 3.12 7.67
C GLY A 91 3.36 3.48 9.16
N TRP A 92 2.32 4.20 9.61
CA TRP A 92 2.13 4.55 11.02
C TRP A 92 1.78 3.34 11.87
N ALA A 93 0.90 2.45 11.39
CA ALA A 93 0.60 1.20 12.09
C ALA A 93 1.86 0.33 12.27
N ALA A 94 2.69 0.25 11.23
CA ALA A 94 3.99 -0.42 11.29
C ALA A 94 4.95 0.22 12.29
N TYR A 95 5.09 1.55 12.25
CA TYR A 95 5.96 2.25 13.17
C TYR A 95 5.50 2.14 14.63
N ASP A 96 4.19 2.19 14.87
CA ASP A 96 3.63 2.07 16.21
C ASP A 96 3.88 0.70 16.82
N TYR A 97 3.63 -0.35 16.04
CA TYR A 97 4.02 -1.71 16.40
C TYR A 97 5.52 -1.83 16.67
N ALA A 98 6.37 -1.30 15.77
CA ALA A 98 7.82 -1.39 15.90
C ALA A 98 8.37 -0.73 17.19
N LYS A 99 7.80 0.41 17.59
CA LYS A 99 8.17 1.12 18.83
C LYS A 99 7.89 0.30 20.09
N GLY A 100 6.87 -0.55 20.05
CA GLY A 100 6.48 -1.40 21.19
C GLY A 100 7.36 -2.62 21.39
N LEU A 101 8.31 -2.89 20.49
CA LEU A 101 9.17 -4.09 20.54
C LEU A 101 10.48 -3.82 21.29
N THR A 102 10.90 -4.79 22.10
CA THR A 102 12.23 -4.83 22.70
C THR A 102 13.18 -5.61 21.80
N LEU A 103 14.10 -4.91 21.13
CA LEU A 103 15.12 -5.55 20.29
C LEU A 103 16.22 -6.18 21.14
N LYS A 104 16.77 -7.32 20.69
CA LYS A 104 17.86 -8.02 21.38
C LYS A 104 19.21 -7.33 21.21
N LYS A 105 19.35 -6.41 20.24
CA LYS A 105 20.57 -5.63 19.94
C LYS A 105 21.82 -6.46 19.59
N ASP A 106 21.63 -7.71 19.18
CA ASP A 106 22.67 -8.60 18.62
C ASP A 106 22.85 -8.42 17.09
N GLY A 107 22.15 -7.44 16.49
CA GLY A 107 22.17 -7.18 15.06
C GLY A 107 21.36 -8.17 14.21
N LYS A 108 20.49 -8.98 14.82
CA LYS A 108 19.70 -10.01 14.10
C LYS A 108 18.21 -9.69 13.98
N ASP A 109 17.70 -8.63 14.61
CA ASP A 109 16.31 -8.18 14.46
C ASP A 109 16.13 -7.43 13.14
N VAL A 110 15.41 -8.03 12.19
CA VAL A 110 15.24 -7.49 10.84
C VAL A 110 13.80 -7.01 10.58
N TRP A 111 13.71 -5.99 9.74
CA TRP A 111 12.48 -5.57 9.09
C TRP A 111 12.62 -5.74 7.57
N ILE A 112 11.65 -6.42 6.96
CA ILE A 112 11.64 -6.69 5.53
C ILE A 112 10.76 -5.66 4.81
N PHE A 113 11.26 -5.18 3.68
CA PHE A 113 10.49 -4.40 2.71
C PHE A 113 10.55 -5.06 1.33
N ASP A 114 9.42 -5.08 0.63
CA ASP A 114 9.45 -5.13 -0.84
C ASP A 114 9.97 -3.79 -1.43
N ILE A 115 10.31 -3.78 -2.73
CA ILE A 115 10.79 -2.60 -3.45
C ILE A 115 9.71 -1.94 -4.30
N ASP A 116 9.09 -2.64 -5.24
CA ASP A 116 8.28 -2.04 -6.30
C ASP A 116 6.87 -1.76 -5.77
N GLU A 117 6.35 -0.54 -5.89
CA GLU A 117 5.12 -0.05 -5.24
C GLU A 117 5.12 -0.07 -3.70
N THR A 118 6.18 -0.58 -3.06
CA THR A 118 6.42 -0.51 -1.63
C THR A 118 7.45 0.56 -1.25
N ALA A 119 8.72 0.38 -1.61
CA ALA A 119 9.79 1.34 -1.28
C ALA A 119 9.95 2.42 -2.37
N LEU A 120 9.86 2.01 -3.62
CA LEU A 120 9.90 2.83 -4.84
C LEU A 120 8.55 2.75 -5.54
N SER A 121 8.13 3.83 -6.20
CA SER A 121 6.90 3.84 -6.97
C SER A 121 7.19 3.89 -8.47
N ASN A 122 6.63 2.93 -9.19
CA ASN A 122 6.60 2.88 -10.65
C ASN A 122 5.37 3.61 -11.22
N LEU A 123 4.63 4.36 -10.39
CA LEU A 123 3.49 5.19 -10.82
C LEU A 123 3.80 6.08 -12.04
N PRO A 124 5.00 6.70 -12.22
CA PRO A 124 5.27 7.46 -13.43
C PRO A 124 5.34 6.61 -14.71
N TYR A 125 5.62 5.31 -14.60
CA TYR A 125 5.48 4.36 -15.70
C TYR A 125 4.00 4.01 -15.92
N TYR A 126 3.29 3.60 -14.87
CA TYR A 126 1.88 3.18 -14.98
C TYR A 126 0.93 4.32 -15.39
N ALA A 127 1.27 5.58 -15.09
CA ALA A 127 0.49 6.75 -15.50
C ALA A 127 0.61 7.08 -17.00
N ARG A 128 1.50 6.41 -17.76
CA ARG A 128 1.61 6.59 -19.20
C ARG A 128 0.35 6.07 -19.90
N PRO A 129 -0.12 6.70 -20.99
CA PRO A 129 -1.28 6.23 -21.74
C PRO A 129 -1.19 4.78 -22.21
N ASP A 130 0.02 4.28 -22.47
CA ASP A 130 0.26 2.90 -22.91
C ASP A 130 0.13 1.86 -21.80
N ASN A 131 0.08 2.29 -20.53
CA ASN A 131 -0.11 1.44 -19.35
C ASN A 131 -1.45 1.68 -18.66
N ALA A 132 -2.04 2.88 -18.80
CA ALA A 132 -3.39 3.22 -18.33
C ALA A 132 -3.66 2.83 -16.87
N PHE A 133 -2.71 3.13 -15.98
CA PHE A 133 -2.74 2.76 -14.55
C PHE A 133 -2.98 1.26 -14.29
N GLY A 134 -2.53 0.40 -15.20
CA GLY A 134 -2.71 -1.05 -15.12
C GLY A 134 -3.92 -1.59 -15.88
N ALA A 135 -4.65 -0.74 -16.61
CA ALA A 135 -5.79 -1.18 -17.43
C ALA A 135 -5.38 -1.70 -18.82
N LYS A 136 -4.08 -1.66 -19.14
CA LYS A 136 -3.48 -2.29 -20.31
C LYS A 136 -2.51 -3.38 -19.87
N GLU A 137 -2.31 -4.36 -20.75
CA GLU A 137 -1.42 -5.49 -20.49
C GLU A 137 0.01 -5.05 -20.15
N TYR A 138 0.61 -5.76 -19.20
CA TYR A 138 1.99 -5.53 -18.80
C TYR A 138 2.97 -5.82 -19.95
N ASN A 139 3.86 -4.88 -20.22
CA ASN A 139 4.89 -5.03 -21.23
C ASN A 139 6.29 -5.06 -20.58
N GLU A 140 6.85 -6.27 -20.49
CA GLU A 140 8.15 -6.52 -19.85
C GLU A 140 9.29 -5.69 -20.46
N THR A 141 9.31 -5.51 -21.78
CA THR A 141 10.36 -4.75 -22.47
C THR A 141 10.35 -3.30 -22.03
N THR A 142 9.19 -2.63 -22.12
CA THR A 142 9.07 -1.21 -21.75
C THR A 142 9.21 -0.99 -20.25
N PHE A 143 8.81 -1.95 -19.42
CA PHE A 143 9.01 -1.85 -17.98
C PHE A 143 10.49 -1.99 -17.62
N LYS A 144 11.20 -2.92 -18.24
CA LYS A 144 12.65 -3.06 -18.07
C LYS A 144 13.40 -1.80 -18.51
N GLU A 145 12.99 -1.18 -19.61
CA GLU A 145 13.52 0.12 -20.03
C GLU A 145 13.32 1.18 -18.95
N TRP A 146 12.11 1.26 -18.36
CA TRP A 146 11.82 2.15 -17.24
C TRP A 146 12.70 1.88 -16.01
N GLU A 147 12.90 0.61 -15.64
CA GLU A 147 13.75 0.24 -14.50
C GLU A 147 15.21 0.67 -14.72
N LEU A 148 15.70 0.53 -15.96
CA LEU A 148 17.06 0.95 -16.34
C LEU A 148 17.26 2.47 -16.28
N GLU A 149 16.19 3.27 -16.29
CA GLU A 149 16.29 4.72 -16.08
C GLU A 149 16.68 5.09 -14.64
N GLY A 150 16.45 4.19 -13.66
CA GLY A 150 16.84 4.40 -12.26
C GLY A 150 16.28 5.68 -11.63
N LYS A 151 15.04 6.04 -11.99
CA LYS A 151 14.39 7.30 -11.60
C LYS A 151 13.05 7.15 -10.88
N ALA A 152 12.70 5.94 -10.45
CA ALA A 152 11.47 5.71 -9.67
C ALA A 152 11.52 6.50 -8.35
N PRO A 153 10.53 7.35 -8.05
CA PRO A 153 10.47 8.08 -6.77
C PRO A 153 10.28 7.12 -5.59
N ALA A 154 10.66 7.54 -4.38
CA ALA A 154 10.30 6.80 -3.17
C ALA A 154 8.80 6.92 -2.86
N VAL A 155 8.21 5.88 -2.29
CA VAL A 155 6.91 6.01 -1.59
C VAL A 155 7.17 6.76 -0.27
N PRO A 156 6.69 8.00 -0.09
CA PRO A 156 7.18 8.86 0.99
C PRO A 156 6.93 8.33 2.41
N ALA A 157 5.76 7.72 2.63
CA ALA A 157 5.40 7.12 3.91
C ALA A 157 6.36 5.98 4.32
N ILE A 158 6.79 5.18 3.34
CA ILE A 158 7.64 4.01 3.58
C ILE A 158 9.09 4.43 3.77
N LEU A 159 9.57 5.43 3.03
CA LEU A 159 10.88 6.03 3.28
C LEU A 159 10.96 6.65 4.68
N TYR A 160 9.88 7.27 5.14
CA TYR A 160 9.78 7.80 6.50
C TYR A 160 9.84 6.68 7.56
N LEU A 161 9.09 5.60 7.37
CA LEU A 161 9.13 4.42 8.23
C LEU A 161 10.54 3.81 8.26
N TYR A 162 11.17 3.57 7.11
CA TYR A 162 12.54 3.06 6.99
C TYR A 162 13.53 3.85 7.85
N LYS A 163 13.52 5.19 7.73
CA LYS A 163 14.40 6.07 8.53
C LYS A 163 14.13 5.94 10.03
N ARG A 164 12.88 5.73 10.43
CA ARG A 164 12.49 5.54 11.84
C ARG A 164 12.90 4.17 12.37
N LEU A 165 12.77 3.11 11.59
CA LEU A 165 13.19 1.75 11.96
C LEU A 165 14.71 1.68 12.17
N LEU A 166 15.49 2.34 11.31
CA LEU A 166 16.94 2.46 11.51
C LEU A 166 17.28 3.11 12.85
N LYS A 167 16.57 4.18 13.23
CA LYS A 167 16.75 4.86 14.53
C LYS A 167 16.37 3.98 15.72
N LEU A 168 15.42 3.05 15.53
CA LEU A 168 15.06 2.05 16.54
C LEU A 168 16.06 0.89 16.62
N GLY A 169 17.00 0.78 15.68
CA GLY A 169 18.04 -0.25 15.68
C GLY A 169 17.72 -1.50 14.86
N PHE A 170 16.63 -1.50 14.07
CA PHE A 170 16.34 -2.59 13.15
C PHE A 170 17.38 -2.68 12.03
N LYS A 171 17.68 -3.92 11.62
CA LYS A 171 18.38 -4.20 10.38
C LYS A 171 17.37 -4.27 9.24
N ILE A 172 17.63 -3.56 8.15
CA ILE A 172 16.70 -3.51 7.03
C ILE A 172 17.09 -4.53 5.97
N VAL A 173 16.15 -5.36 5.55
CA VAL A 173 16.32 -6.28 4.43
C VAL A 173 15.32 -5.92 3.34
N PHE A 174 15.79 -5.83 2.10
CA PHE A 174 14.92 -5.71 0.94
C PHE A 174 14.84 -7.06 0.21
N ILE A 175 13.63 -7.50 -0.12
CA ILE A 175 13.38 -8.70 -0.96
C ILE A 175 12.46 -8.29 -2.10
N SER A 176 12.94 -8.38 -3.33
CA SER A 176 12.19 -7.97 -4.53
C SER A 176 12.18 -9.07 -5.59
N GLY A 177 11.12 -9.10 -6.41
CA GLY A 177 11.02 -9.95 -7.58
C GLY A 177 11.90 -9.51 -8.76
N LYS A 178 12.52 -8.32 -8.67
CA LYS A 178 13.46 -7.79 -9.68
C LYS A 178 14.56 -8.78 -10.01
N SER A 179 14.97 -8.81 -11.27
CA SER A 179 16.14 -9.57 -11.70
C SER A 179 17.42 -9.06 -11.03
N GLU A 180 18.28 -9.99 -10.60
CA GLU A 180 19.63 -9.68 -10.11
C GLU A 180 20.45 -8.83 -11.08
N SER A 181 20.21 -8.96 -12.39
CA SER A 181 20.86 -8.14 -13.42
C SER A 181 20.60 -6.63 -13.27
N LEU A 182 19.53 -6.24 -12.58
CA LEU A 182 19.16 -4.86 -12.30
C LEU A 182 19.74 -4.34 -10.96
N ARG A 183 20.60 -5.10 -10.28
CA ARG A 183 21.13 -4.71 -8.96
C ARG A 183 21.74 -3.32 -8.97
N SER A 184 22.65 -3.05 -9.89
CA SER A 184 23.39 -1.78 -9.92
C SER A 184 22.46 -0.57 -10.07
N ILE A 185 21.50 -0.63 -10.99
CA ILE A 185 20.54 0.46 -11.20
C ILE A 185 19.55 0.59 -10.04
N THR A 186 19.11 -0.53 -9.47
CA THR A 186 18.23 -0.55 -8.28
C THR A 186 18.92 0.12 -7.09
N VAL A 187 20.18 -0.24 -6.80
CA VAL A 187 20.98 0.37 -5.73
C VAL A 187 21.17 1.87 -5.96
N TYR A 188 21.48 2.27 -7.21
CA TYR A 188 21.60 3.68 -7.56
C TYR A 188 20.29 4.44 -7.30
N ASN A 189 19.15 3.92 -7.78
CA ASN A 189 17.86 4.56 -7.61
C ASN A 189 17.49 4.67 -6.11
N MET A 190 17.63 3.57 -5.36
CA MET A 190 17.33 3.53 -3.92
C MET A 190 18.13 4.57 -3.13
N LYS A 191 19.45 4.65 -3.38
CA LYS A 191 20.31 5.67 -2.76
C LYS A 191 19.89 7.08 -3.15
N LYS A 192 19.63 7.32 -4.43
CA LYS A 192 19.20 8.63 -4.95
C LYS A 192 17.94 9.17 -4.28
N VAL A 193 17.00 8.29 -3.90
CA VAL A 193 15.74 8.70 -3.25
C VAL A 193 15.77 8.59 -1.72
N GLY A 194 16.89 8.22 -1.13
CA GLY A 194 17.14 8.35 0.31
C GLY A 194 17.22 7.05 1.12
N TYR A 195 17.23 5.89 0.48
CA TYR A 195 17.56 4.60 1.10
C TYR A 195 19.07 4.38 1.02
N HIS A 196 19.80 4.70 2.07
CA HIS A 196 21.26 4.75 2.02
C HIS A 196 21.96 3.48 2.53
N THR A 197 21.27 2.70 3.37
CA THR A 197 21.84 1.51 4.02
C THR A 197 20.81 0.39 4.17
N TRP A 198 21.28 -0.85 4.10
CA TRP A 198 20.51 -2.05 4.39
C TRP A 198 21.47 -3.17 4.77
N GLU A 199 20.94 -4.15 5.50
CA GLU A 199 21.64 -5.38 5.84
C GLU A 199 21.78 -6.28 4.62
N LYS A 200 20.68 -6.47 3.88
CA LYS A 200 20.65 -7.29 2.67
C LYS A 200 19.72 -6.69 1.62
N LEU A 201 20.12 -6.84 0.35
CA LEU A 201 19.30 -6.62 -0.83
C LEU A 201 19.24 -7.92 -1.62
N ILE A 202 18.09 -8.59 -1.58
CA ILE A 202 17.85 -9.89 -2.18
C ILE A 202 17.00 -9.67 -3.43
N LEU A 203 17.59 -9.96 -4.60
CA LEU A 203 16.93 -9.91 -5.90
C LEU A 203 16.89 -11.32 -6.50
N LYS A 204 16.03 -11.52 -7.50
CA LYS A 204 15.75 -12.82 -8.09
C LYS A 204 16.85 -13.24 -9.05
N GLN A 205 17.46 -14.40 -8.80
CA GLN A 205 18.49 -14.97 -9.66
C GLN A 205 17.87 -15.58 -10.92
N THR A 206 18.63 -15.70 -12.01
CA THR A 206 18.18 -16.35 -13.24
C THR A 206 17.73 -17.80 -13.00
N SER A 207 18.42 -18.52 -12.08
CA SER A 207 18.07 -19.89 -11.69
C SER A 207 16.74 -20.01 -10.92
N GLU A 208 16.16 -18.88 -10.50
CA GLU A 208 14.89 -18.81 -9.78
C GLU A 208 13.74 -18.38 -10.69
N SER A 209 13.99 -18.26 -12.00
CA SER A 209 12.95 -17.98 -13.00
C SER A 209 11.85 -19.04 -12.98
N GLY A 210 10.61 -18.63 -13.27
CA GLY A 210 9.43 -19.51 -13.26
C GLY A 210 8.82 -19.79 -11.87
N THR A 211 9.47 -19.39 -10.77
CA THR A 211 8.84 -19.44 -9.44
C THR A 211 7.89 -18.27 -9.22
N THR A 212 6.75 -18.51 -8.57
CA THR A 212 5.83 -17.44 -8.14
C THR A 212 6.51 -16.53 -7.11
N ALA A 213 6.02 -15.29 -6.96
CA ALA A 213 6.59 -14.35 -6.01
C ALA A 213 6.45 -14.86 -4.58
N MET A 214 5.29 -15.44 -4.23
CA MET A 214 5.07 -16.00 -2.89
C MET A 214 6.03 -17.14 -2.56
N VAL A 215 6.26 -18.07 -3.49
CA VAL A 215 7.19 -19.21 -3.28
C VAL A 215 8.63 -18.70 -3.15
N TYR A 216 9.05 -17.84 -4.06
CA TYR A 216 10.39 -17.22 -4.03
C TYR A 216 10.63 -16.47 -2.71
N LYS A 217 9.73 -15.55 -2.33
CA LYS A 217 9.90 -14.73 -1.13
C LYS A 217 9.80 -15.56 0.16
N SER A 218 8.94 -16.58 0.21
CA SER A 218 8.90 -17.53 1.34
C SER A 218 10.24 -18.24 1.53
N LYS A 219 10.86 -18.72 0.45
CA LYS A 219 12.19 -19.33 0.49
C LYS A 219 13.25 -18.33 1.00
N LYS A 220 13.24 -17.09 0.52
CA LYS A 220 14.21 -16.05 0.96
C LYS A 220 14.04 -15.65 2.41
N ARG A 221 12.81 -15.61 2.92
CA ARG A 221 12.57 -15.38 4.36
C ARG A 221 13.06 -16.56 5.20
N LYS A 222 12.85 -17.80 4.75
CA LYS A 222 13.40 -19.00 5.39
C LYS A 222 14.93 -18.94 5.47
N GLU A 223 15.61 -18.62 4.37
CA GLU A 223 17.07 -18.47 4.31
C GLU A 223 17.58 -17.41 5.32
N LEU A 224 16.81 -16.33 5.57
CA LEU A 224 17.15 -15.34 6.59
C LEU A 224 17.04 -15.90 8.02
N GLU A 225 15.95 -16.61 8.32
CA GLU A 225 15.76 -17.23 9.63
C GLU A 225 16.81 -18.31 9.91
N GLU A 226 17.14 -19.14 8.92
CA GLU A 226 18.22 -20.14 9.00
C GLU A 226 19.61 -19.48 9.20
N ALA A 227 19.80 -18.26 8.68
CA ALA A 227 20.98 -17.43 8.96
C ALA A 227 20.94 -16.71 10.33
N GLY A 228 19.94 -17.01 11.16
CA GLY A 228 19.77 -16.54 12.53
C GLY A 228 19.12 -15.17 12.67
N TYR A 229 18.55 -14.60 11.60
CA TYR A 229 17.78 -13.36 11.69
C TYR A 229 16.39 -13.63 12.27
N ARG A 230 15.81 -12.61 12.92
CA ARG A 230 14.45 -12.62 13.44
C ARG A 230 13.63 -11.59 12.69
N ILE A 231 12.67 -12.05 11.90
CA ILE A 231 11.83 -11.20 11.07
C ILE A 231 10.71 -10.65 11.95
N LEU A 232 10.89 -9.43 12.45
CA LEU A 232 9.92 -8.82 13.37
C LEU A 232 8.80 -8.05 12.65
N GLY A 233 9.05 -7.61 11.41
CA GLY A 233 8.07 -6.96 10.56
C GLY A 233 8.37 -7.21 9.08
N ASN A 234 7.31 -7.32 8.28
CA ASN A 234 7.39 -7.51 6.83
C ASN A 234 6.34 -6.61 6.15
N MET A 235 6.77 -5.82 5.17
CA MET A 235 5.91 -4.86 4.49
C MET A 235 6.06 -4.97 2.98
N GLY A 236 4.92 -5.00 2.30
CA GLY A 236 4.81 -5.17 0.86
C GLY A 236 3.47 -4.67 0.34
N ASP A 237 3.37 -4.46 -0.96
CA ASP A 237 2.17 -4.00 -1.64
C ASP A 237 1.40 -5.15 -2.28
N GLN A 238 1.94 -6.37 -2.29
CA GLN A 238 1.26 -7.57 -2.75
C GLN A 238 1.03 -8.54 -1.59
N TRP A 239 -0.06 -9.32 -1.66
CA TRP A 239 -0.27 -10.39 -0.70
C TRP A 239 0.78 -11.51 -0.84
N SER A 240 1.36 -11.70 -2.03
CA SER A 240 2.50 -12.60 -2.25
C SER A 240 3.77 -12.21 -1.46
N ASP A 241 3.90 -10.96 -1.03
CA ASP A 241 4.98 -10.51 -0.14
C ASP A 241 4.74 -10.93 1.31
N LEU A 242 3.47 -11.06 1.69
CA LEU A 242 2.99 -11.10 3.07
C LEU A 242 2.34 -12.44 3.45
N MET A 243 2.18 -13.34 2.49
CA MET A 243 1.66 -14.70 2.67
C MET A 243 2.75 -15.76 2.40
N GLY A 244 2.37 -17.02 2.56
CA GLY A 244 3.27 -18.17 2.51
C GLY A 244 3.92 -18.42 3.88
N SER A 245 5.14 -18.94 3.88
CA SER A 245 5.86 -19.28 5.11
C SER A 245 6.88 -18.20 5.52
N HIS A 246 7.28 -18.22 6.79
CA HIS A 246 8.32 -17.33 7.34
C HIS A 246 8.02 -15.83 7.15
N VAL A 247 6.75 -15.43 7.21
CA VAL A 247 6.34 -14.03 6.96
C VAL A 247 6.78 -13.04 8.05
N GLY A 248 7.34 -13.56 9.15
CA GLY A 248 7.72 -12.79 10.33
C GLY A 248 6.57 -12.57 11.31
N ASN A 249 6.84 -11.82 12.38
CA ASN A 249 5.88 -11.67 13.49
C ASN A 249 4.64 -10.85 13.11
N ARG A 250 4.77 -9.90 12.18
CA ARG A 250 3.65 -9.08 11.72
C ARG A 250 3.86 -8.57 10.30
N THR A 251 2.79 -8.58 9.52
CA THR A 251 2.76 -8.11 8.13
C THR A 251 2.00 -6.80 8.00
N PHE A 252 2.37 -6.00 7.00
CA PHE A 252 1.74 -4.71 6.71
C PHE A 252 1.58 -4.52 5.20
N LYS A 253 0.34 -4.39 4.74
CA LYS A 253 -0.02 -4.21 3.33
C LYS A 253 -0.05 -2.73 2.95
N VAL A 254 0.73 -2.36 1.94
CA VAL A 254 0.66 -1.06 1.25
C VAL A 254 -0.34 -1.20 0.10
N PRO A 255 -1.18 -0.19 -0.20
CA PRO A 255 -2.13 -0.29 -1.31
C PRO A 255 -1.42 -0.32 -2.66
N ASN A 256 -1.89 -1.20 -3.55
CA ASN A 256 -1.53 -1.22 -4.95
C ASN A 256 -2.67 -1.82 -5.79
N PRO A 257 -3.49 -0.95 -6.42
CA PRO A 257 -4.54 -1.39 -7.33
C PRO A 257 -4.12 -1.39 -8.80
N MET A 258 -2.83 -1.17 -9.13
CA MET A 258 -2.37 -1.08 -10.53
C MET A 258 -2.02 -2.45 -11.12
N PHE A 259 -1.63 -3.42 -10.30
CA PHE A 259 -1.33 -4.78 -10.76
C PHE A 259 -1.45 -5.79 -9.62
N TYR A 260 -1.49 -7.07 -9.98
CA TYR A 260 -1.53 -8.20 -9.05
C TYR A 260 -0.40 -9.18 -9.32
N ILE A 261 0.23 -9.68 -8.26
CA ILE A 261 1.31 -10.67 -8.33
C ILE A 261 1.05 -11.79 -7.32
N ALA A 262 1.00 -13.03 -7.81
CA ALA A 262 0.86 -14.26 -7.02
C ALA A 262 2.21 -14.83 -6.52
#